data_AF-A0A3D8YIL3-F1
#
_entry.id   AF-A0A3D8YIL3-F1
#
_cell.length_a   1.000
_cell.length_b   1.000
_cell.length_c   1.000
_cell.angle_alpha   90.00
_cell.angle_beta   90.00
_cell.angle_gamma   90.00
#
_symmetry.space_group_name_H-M   'P 1'
#
loop_
_entity.id
_entity.type
_entity.pdbx_description
1 polymer ?
#
loop_
_entity_poly.entity_id
_entity_poly.type
_entity_poly.pdbx_seq_one_letter_code
_entity_poly.pdbx_strand_id
1 'polypeptide(L)'
;FRAAAVKQLQLWGEKLNIQVISAKEGSDPSSLAYNTIESAIAKNIDEVFIDTAGRLHNQTNLKNELSKIARTCSKVLKDAPFYKFLILDGTQGSS
;
A
#
# COMPACT_ATOMS: atom_id res chain seq x y z
N PHE A 1 5.66 -7.91 -8.23
CA PHE A 1 4.63 -7.06 -8.89
C PHE A 1 3.45 -7.92 -9.31
N ARG A 2 2.21 -7.43 -9.22
CA ARG A 2 1.00 -8.18 -9.63
C ARG A 2 0.08 -7.25 -10.43
N ALA A 3 0.18 -7.28 -11.76
CA ALA A 3 -0.68 -6.45 -12.64
C ALA A 3 -2.18 -6.63 -12.35
N ALA A 4 -2.61 -7.85 -12.02
CA ALA A 4 -3.99 -8.14 -11.64
C ALA A 4 -4.45 -7.40 -10.37
N ALA A 5 -3.58 -7.22 -9.37
CA ALA A 5 -3.92 -6.52 -8.13
C ALA A 5 -4.17 -5.03 -8.39
N VAL A 6 -3.33 -4.39 -9.21
CA VAL A 6 -3.52 -3.00 -9.64
C VAL A 6 -4.87 -2.83 -10.35
N LYS A 7 -5.20 -3.73 -11.29
CA LYS A 7 -6.48 -3.70 -12.00
C LYS A 7 -7.68 -3.86 -11.05
N GLN A 8 -7.56 -4.72 -10.03
CA GLN A 8 -8.60 -4.90 -9.02
C GLN A 8 -8.83 -3.61 -8.22
N LEU A 9 -7.76 -2.94 -7.77
CA LEU A 9 -7.88 -1.67 -7.04
C LEU A 9 -8.47 -0.57 -7.92
N GLN A 10 -8.07 -0.48 -9.18
CA GLN A 10 -8.63 0.50 -10.12
C GLN A 10 -10.15 0.31 -10.30
N LEU A 11 -10.62 -0.93 -10.46
CA LEU A 11 -12.05 -1.24 -10.55
C LEU A 11 -12.81 -0.86 -9.27
N TRP A 12 -12.20 -1.08 -8.09
CA TRP A 12 -12.80 -0.67 -6.83
C TRP A 12 -12.85 0.85 -6.69
N GLY A 13 -11.77 1.56 -7.04
CA GLY A 13 -11.73 3.02 -7.00
C GLY A 13 -12.73 3.65 -7.96
N GLU A 14 -12.89 3.11 -9.17
CA GLU A 14 -13.92 3.56 -10.11
C GLU A 14 -15.33 3.41 -9.51
N LYS A 15 -15.63 2.24 -8.94
CA LYS A 15 -16.94 1.97 -8.32
C LYS A 15 -17.25 2.86 -7.12
N LEU A 16 -16.23 3.21 -6.34
CA LEU A 16 -16.38 3.98 -5.10
C LEU A 16 -16.09 5.49 -5.29
N ASN A 17 -15.74 5.91 -6.50
CA ASN A 17 -15.26 7.25 -6.81
C ASN A 17 -14.05 7.67 -5.92
N ILE A 18 -13.10 6.75 -5.74
CA ILE A 18 -11.86 6.94 -4.97
C ILE A 18 -10.67 6.95 -5.94
N GLN A 19 -9.79 7.94 -5.80
CA GLN A 19 -8.58 8.04 -6.60
C GLN A 19 -7.63 6.86 -6.31
N VAL A 20 -7.24 6.13 -7.36
CA VAL A 20 -6.19 5.08 -7.29
C VAL A 20 -4.93 5.57 -7.97
N ILE A 21 -3.82 5.59 -7.24
CA ILE A 21 -2.49 5.92 -7.77
C ILE A 21 -1.72 4.61 -7.98
N SER A 22 -1.18 4.40 -9.17
CA SER A 22 -0.44 3.19 -9.55
C SER A 22 0.81 3.51 -10.36
N ALA A 23 1.87 2.71 -10.19
CA ALA A 23 3.10 2.82 -10.97
C ALA A 23 3.25 1.67 -11.98
N LYS A 24 4.15 1.85 -12.95
CA LYS A 24 4.52 0.79 -13.91
C LYS A 24 5.13 -0.41 -13.21
N GLU A 25 5.09 -1.56 -13.88
CA GLU A 25 5.80 -2.76 -13.43
C GLU A 25 7.29 -2.48 -13.19
N GLY A 26 7.82 -3.06 -12.11
CA GLY A 26 9.22 -2.88 -11.69
C GLY A 26 9.51 -1.58 -10.92
N SER A 27 8.52 -0.69 -10.73
CA SER A 27 8.69 0.51 -9.92
C SER A 27 8.89 0.17 -8.44
N ASP A 28 9.66 1.01 -7.73
CA ASP A 28 9.87 0.86 -6.28
C ASP A 28 8.58 1.14 -5.49
N PRO A 29 8.03 0.16 -4.74
CA PRO A 29 6.80 0.37 -3.96
C PRO A 29 6.92 1.45 -2.90
N SER A 30 8.12 1.63 -2.31
CA SER A 30 8.34 2.65 -1.28
C SER A 30 8.26 4.06 -1.86
N SER A 31 8.84 4.30 -3.05
CA SER A 31 8.68 5.56 -3.77
C SER A 31 7.23 5.85 -4.17
N LEU A 32 6.48 4.84 -4.61
CA LEU A 32 5.06 5.01 -4.93
C LEU A 32 4.25 5.43 -3.69
N ALA A 33 4.49 4.78 -2.55
CA ALA A 33 3.81 5.11 -1.30
C ALA A 33 4.16 6.54 -0.83
N TYR A 34 5.42 6.95 -0.92
CA TYR A 34 5.86 8.32 -0.61
C TYR A 34 5.09 9.35 -1.43
N ASN A 35 5.12 9.21 -2.76
CA ASN A 35 4.49 10.16 -3.69
C ASN A 35 2.97 10.20 -3.53
N THR A 36 2.36 9.06 -3.16
CA THR A 36 0.92 8.97 -2.88
C THR A 36 0.57 9.82 -1.66
N ILE A 37 1.32 9.70 -0.56
CA ILE A 37 1.09 10.50 0.65
C ILE A 37 1.38 11.98 0.39
N GLU A 38 2.46 12.31 -0.32
CA GLU A 38 2.77 13.69 -0.69
C GLU A 38 1.66 14.32 -1.54
N SER A 39 1.11 13.58 -2.51
CA SER A 39 -0.02 14.03 -3.32
C SER A 39 -1.28 14.23 -2.49
N ALA A 40 -1.54 13.35 -1.51
CA ALA A 40 -2.66 13.46 -0.60
C ALA A 40 -2.57 14.72 0.27
N ILE A 41 -1.40 14.99 0.86
CA ILE A 41 -1.13 16.21 1.64
C ILE A 41 -1.37 17.45 0.77
N ALA A 42 -0.82 17.48 -0.45
CA ALA A 42 -0.97 18.63 -1.36
C ALA A 42 -2.43 18.89 -1.78
N LYS A 43 -3.29 17.86 -1.72
CA LYS A 43 -4.70 17.94 -2.10
C LYS A 43 -5.65 18.02 -0.89
N ASN A 44 -5.13 18.09 0.34
CA ASN A 44 -5.91 18.01 1.57
C ASN A 44 -6.82 16.77 1.62
N ILE A 45 -6.30 15.60 1.23
CA ILE A 45 -6.99 14.32 1.36
C ILE A 45 -6.75 13.78 2.78
N ASP A 46 -7.82 13.39 3.47
CA ASP A 46 -7.77 12.95 4.87
C ASP A 46 -7.16 11.56 5.04
N GLU A 47 -7.45 10.63 4.12
CA GLU A 47 -7.11 9.22 4.25
C GLU A 47 -6.37 8.67 3.03
N VAL A 48 -5.33 7.87 3.28
CA VAL A 48 -4.56 7.17 2.25
C VAL A 48 -4.44 5.70 2.61
N PHE A 49 -4.85 4.84 1.68
CA PHE A 49 -4.68 3.39 1.77
C PHE A 49 -3.56 2.94 0.84
N ILE A 50 -2.61 2.17 1.36
CA ILE A 50 -1.49 1.61 0.60
C ILE A 50 -1.63 0.09 0.58
N ASP A 51 -1.87 -0.48 -0.61
CA ASP A 51 -1.83 -1.93 -0.81
C ASP A 51 -0.38 -2.42 -0.89
N THR A 52 -0.14 -3.64 -0.43
CA THR A 52 1.22 -4.22 -0.33
C THR A 52 1.24 -5.66 -0.85
N ALA A 53 2.42 -6.13 -1.26
CA ALA A 53 2.58 -7.55 -1.58
C ALA A 53 2.38 -8.41 -0.31
N GLY A 54 1.78 -9.60 -0.45
CA GLY A 54 1.45 -10.48 0.69
C GLY A 54 1.97 -11.92 0.59
N ARG A 55 2.90 -12.23 -0.31
CA ARG A 55 3.36 -13.63 -0.51
C ARG A 55 4.43 -14.04 0.51
N LEU A 56 4.05 -14.93 1.42
CA LEU A 56 4.87 -15.42 2.54
C LEU A 56 6.03 -16.34 2.13
N HIS A 57 6.02 -16.89 0.91
CA HIS A 57 6.99 -17.92 0.46
C HIS A 57 8.45 -17.43 0.47
N ASN A 58 8.69 -16.11 0.58
CA ASN A 58 10.00 -15.51 0.83
C ASN A 58 9.91 -14.42 1.92
N GLN A 59 9.80 -14.87 3.18
CA GLN A 59 9.53 -14.04 4.35
C GLN A 59 10.53 -12.88 4.54
N THR A 60 11.81 -13.12 4.28
CA THR A 60 12.86 -12.11 4.44
C THR A 60 12.69 -10.95 3.46
N ASN A 61 12.45 -11.25 2.18
CA ASN A 61 12.25 -10.22 1.16
C ASN A 61 10.98 -9.41 1.43
N LEU A 62 9.88 -10.09 1.79
CA LEU A 62 8.63 -9.42 2.14
C LEU A 62 8.82 -8.48 3.35
N LYS A 63 9.46 -8.96 4.41
CA LYS A 63 9.71 -8.15 5.62
C LYS A 63 10.56 -6.92 5.31
N ASN A 64 11.60 -7.07 4.50
CA ASN A 64 12.48 -5.97 4.10
C ASN A 64 11.73 -4.92 3.27
N GLU A 65 10.89 -5.36 2.33
CA GLU A 65 10.06 -4.48 1.50
C GLU A 65 9.06 -3.70 2.36
N LEU A 66 8.28 -4.37 3.22
CA LEU A 66 7.32 -3.73 4.12
C LEU A 66 8.00 -2.76 5.09
N SER A 67 9.17 -3.12 5.62
CA SER A 67 9.95 -2.24 6.51
C SER A 67 10.47 -1.00 5.78
N LYS A 68 10.86 -1.15 4.51
CA LYS A 68 11.27 -0.01 3.66
C LYS A 68 10.08 0.91 3.39
N ILE A 69 8.92 0.37 3.02
CA ILE A 69 7.69 1.15 2.79
C ILE A 69 7.32 1.94 4.05
N ALA A 70 7.24 1.27 5.21
CA ALA A 70 6.89 1.92 6.47
C ALA A 70 7.87 3.05 6.82
N ARG A 71 9.18 2.80 6.74
CA ARG A 71 10.22 3.81 7.00
C ARG A 71 10.09 5.02 6.06
N THR A 72 9.79 4.78 4.78
CA THR A 72 9.64 5.84 3.80
C THR A 72 8.37 6.66 4.05
N CYS A 73 7.24 6.02 4.36
CA CYS A 73 5.99 6.71 4.70
C CYS A 73 6.13 7.57 5.95
N SER A 74 6.82 7.07 7.00
CA SER A 74 7.03 7.84 8.23
C SER A 74 7.81 9.15 8.03
N LYS A 75 8.63 9.27 6.97
CA LYS A 75 9.37 10.51 6.69
C LYS A 75 8.48 11.66 6.23
N VAL A 76 7.38 11.36 5.53
CA VAL A 76 6.48 12.37 4.96
C VAL A 76 5.32 12.70 5.91
N LEU A 77 4.96 11.79 6.81
CA LEU A 77 3.76 11.92 7.65
C LEU A 77 3.85 12.92 8.81
N LYS A 78 5.02 13.49 9.17
CA LYS A 78 5.19 14.58 10.18
C LYS A 78 4.14 14.55 11.32
N ASP A 79 4.06 13.44 12.05
CA ASP A 79 3.17 13.18 13.20
C ASP A 79 1.71 12.74 12.90
N ALA A 80 1.32 12.63 11.63
CA ALA A 80 0.05 12.01 11.26
C ALA A 80 0.02 10.50 11.62
N PRO A 81 -1.15 9.97 12.04
CA PRO A 81 -1.29 8.56 12.37
C PRO A 81 -0.87 7.63 11.22
N PHE A 82 -0.14 6.56 11.55
CA PHE A 82 0.24 5.52 10.60
C PHE A 82 -0.20 4.14 11.11
N TYR A 83 -1.24 3.58 10.49
CA TYR A 83 -1.81 2.29 10.85
C TYR A 83 -1.29 1.17 9.96
N LYS A 84 -1.14 -0.03 10.53
CA LYS A 84 -0.75 -1.25 9.82
C LYS A 84 -1.82 -2.30 10.05
N PHE A 85 -2.48 -2.72 8.97
CA PHE A 85 -3.55 -3.73 9.02
C PHE A 85 -3.03 -5.07 8.51
N LEU A 86 -3.16 -6.11 9.33
CA LEU A 86 -2.96 -7.49 8.91
C LEU A 86 -4.32 -8.08 8.55
N ILE A 87 -4.50 -8.44 7.29
CA ILE A 87 -5.74 -9.08 6.82
C ILE A 87 -5.58 -10.59 6.93
N LEU A 88 -6.47 -11.21 7.71
CA LEU A 88 -6.54 -12.66 7.92
C LEU A 88 -7.86 -13.19 7.37
N ASP A 89 -7.81 -14.30 6.66
CA ASP A 89 -9.00 -15.02 6.22
C ASP A 89 -9.47 -15.93 7.36
N GLY A 90 -10.58 -15.55 8.00
CA GLY A 90 -11.16 -16.28 9.13
C GLY A 90 -11.67 -17.68 8.78
N THR A 91 -11.80 -18.01 7.50
CA THR A 91 -12.20 -19.36 7.07
C THR A 91 -11.07 -20.39 7.15
N GLN A 92 -9.82 -19.95 7.26
CA GLN A 92 -8.64 -20.83 7.29
C GLN A 92 -8.40 -21.50 8.66
N GLY A 93 -9.07 -21.04 9.73
CA GLY A 93 -8.95 -21.63 11.06
C GLY A 93 -7.52 -21.59 11.63
N SER A 94 -7.23 -22.52 12.54
CA SER A 94 -5.92 -22.74 13.14
C SER A 94 -5.49 -24.17 12.84
N SER A 95 -4.92 -24.39 11.66
CA SER A 95 -4.26 -25.68 11.35
C SER A 95 -2.91 -25.76 12.04
#